data_AF-A0A2S1XIZ2-F1
#
_entry.id   AF-A0A2S1XIZ2-F1
#
_cell.length_a   1.000
_cell.length_b   1.000
_cell.length_c   1.000
_cell.angle_alpha   90.00
_cell.angle_beta   90.00
_cell.angle_gamma   90.00
#
_symmetry.space_group_name_H-M   'P 1'
#
loop_
_entity.id
_entity.type
_entity.pdbx_description
1 polymer ?
#
loop_
_entity_poly.entity_id
_entity_poly.type
_entity_poly.pdbx_seq_one_letter_code
_entity_poly.pdbx_strand_id
1 'polypeptide(L)'
;MSNTQPAITFEEIRALVRNLPGPDLDAGTAALQRERQLTKPAGALGRLEEIAQWMATWQGQHPAEVRRPRVAVFAGNHGVAARGVSAYPAAVTAQMVQNFQNGGAAVNQLCEVADADLRVYELDLDTPTADFTEGPAMGEEDCCQAMAYGMMAVETGVQLLALGEMGIGNSTAAAALCHALFGGEAKDWTGRGTGVDDEGLARKVAAVEAGLAANPQAKDDPFEALRCFGGYELAAIAGAILAARMARVPVLLDGYACTAAAAVLFKADRRALDHCMVAHRSVEPGHDHLLAAIGKEPLLDLGMRLGEGSGAALAINIVKSACACHAGMATFADAGVSTRGV
;
A
#
# COMPACT_ATOMS: atom_id res chain seq x y z
N MET A 1 -14.34 -9.96 -36.16
CA MET A 1 -15.33 -9.85 -35.08
C MET A 1 -14.62 -9.18 -33.92
N SER A 2 -14.97 -7.94 -33.61
CA SER A 2 -14.40 -7.21 -32.48
C SER A 2 -14.76 -7.97 -31.21
N ASN A 3 -13.76 -8.60 -30.58
CA ASN A 3 -13.92 -9.22 -29.27
C ASN A 3 -13.80 -8.09 -28.24
N THR A 4 -14.84 -7.27 -28.12
CA THR A 4 -14.93 -6.26 -27.06
C THR A 4 -15.15 -7.02 -25.75
N GLN A 5 -14.06 -7.28 -25.03
CA GLN A 5 -14.15 -7.62 -23.60
C GLN A 5 -15.01 -6.54 -22.93
N PRO A 6 -15.95 -6.90 -22.03
CA PRO A 6 -16.68 -5.90 -21.28
C PRO A 6 -15.67 -5.06 -20.49
N ALA A 7 -15.74 -3.74 -20.67
CA ALA A 7 -14.86 -2.79 -19.98
C ALA A 7 -15.17 -2.82 -18.49
N ILE A 8 -14.13 -2.90 -17.65
CA ILE A 8 -14.30 -2.83 -16.20
C ILE A 8 -14.80 -1.43 -15.83
N THR A 9 -15.81 -1.35 -14.96
CA THR A 9 -16.42 -0.07 -14.53
C THR A 9 -16.28 0.14 -13.03
N PHE A 10 -16.49 1.38 -12.54
CA PHE A 10 -16.52 1.62 -11.10
C PHE A 10 -17.62 0.85 -10.39
N GLU A 11 -18.74 0.54 -11.04
CA GLU A 11 -19.77 -0.28 -10.39
C GLU A 11 -19.30 -1.72 -10.16
N GLU A 12 -18.52 -2.29 -11.07
CA GLU A 12 -17.93 -3.61 -10.88
C GLU A 12 -16.87 -3.59 -9.77
N ILE A 13 -16.04 -2.56 -9.70
CA ILE A 13 -15.08 -2.37 -8.60
C ILE A 13 -15.82 -2.24 -7.25
N ARG A 14 -16.90 -1.45 -7.19
CA ARG A 14 -17.76 -1.36 -5.99
C ARG A 14 -18.37 -2.72 -5.64
N ALA A 15 -18.76 -3.52 -6.63
CA ALA A 15 -19.25 -4.88 -6.40
C ALA A 15 -18.16 -5.79 -5.79
N LEU A 16 -16.90 -5.66 -6.22
CA LEU A 16 -15.79 -6.39 -5.58
C LEU A 16 -15.62 -5.98 -4.12
N VAL A 17 -15.62 -4.67 -3.82
CA VAL A 17 -15.52 -4.16 -2.44
C VAL A 17 -16.62 -4.71 -1.54
N ARG A 18 -17.88 -4.74 -2.02
CA ARG A 18 -19.02 -5.27 -1.25
C ARG A 18 -18.91 -6.76 -0.95
N ASN A 19 -18.19 -7.51 -1.79
CA ASN A 19 -18.07 -8.97 -1.70
C ASN A 19 -16.70 -9.43 -1.17
N LEU A 20 -15.91 -8.54 -0.56
CA LEU A 20 -14.62 -8.92 0.02
C LEU A 20 -14.79 -9.97 1.13
N PRO A 21 -13.98 -11.04 1.13
CA PRO A 21 -14.06 -12.06 2.17
C PRO A 21 -13.73 -11.49 3.55
N GLY A 22 -14.39 -12.03 4.56
CA GLY A 22 -14.09 -11.75 5.96
C GLY A 22 -12.84 -12.48 6.47
N PRO A 23 -12.39 -12.14 7.69
CA PRO A 23 -11.28 -12.82 8.35
C PRO A 23 -11.60 -14.30 8.60
N ASP A 24 -10.58 -15.14 8.61
CA ASP A 24 -10.70 -16.51 9.11
C ASP A 24 -10.52 -16.52 10.63
N LEU A 25 -11.64 -16.58 11.35
CA LEU A 25 -11.66 -16.50 12.80
C LEU A 25 -11.10 -17.76 13.47
N ASP A 26 -11.19 -18.92 12.80
CA ASP A 26 -10.69 -20.18 13.33
C ASP A 26 -9.16 -20.21 13.28
N ALA A 27 -8.57 -19.81 12.15
CA ALA A 27 -7.12 -19.65 12.02
C ALA A 27 -6.57 -18.60 12.99
N GLY A 28 -7.24 -17.45 13.11
CA GLY A 28 -6.87 -16.41 14.07
C GLY A 28 -6.97 -16.88 15.53
N THR A 29 -8.00 -17.65 15.87
CA THR A 29 -8.17 -18.22 17.22
C THR A 29 -7.11 -19.28 17.53
N ALA A 30 -6.78 -20.13 16.56
CA ALA A 30 -5.72 -21.12 16.70
C ALA A 30 -4.36 -20.47 16.99
N ALA A 31 -4.02 -19.39 16.26
CA ALA A 31 -2.82 -18.61 16.51
C ALA A 31 -2.81 -18.01 17.93
N LEU A 32 -3.91 -17.36 18.34
CA LEU A 32 -4.02 -16.78 19.68
C LEU A 32 -3.90 -17.84 20.80
N GLN A 33 -4.49 -19.02 20.61
CA GLN A 33 -4.40 -20.12 21.58
C GLN A 33 -2.99 -20.67 21.69
N ARG A 34 -2.30 -20.86 20.56
CA ARG A 34 -0.90 -21.31 20.54
C ARG A 34 0.02 -20.30 21.21
N GLU A 35 -0.12 -19.01 20.94
CA GLU A 35 0.71 -17.94 21.53
C GLU A 35 0.75 -17.98 23.08
N ARG A 36 -0.36 -18.36 23.70
CA ARG A 36 -0.50 -18.48 25.17
C ARG A 36 0.25 -19.68 25.75
N GLN A 37 0.58 -20.66 24.92
CA GLN A 37 1.25 -21.90 25.32
C GLN A 37 2.77 -21.85 25.09
N LEU A 38 3.26 -20.93 24.27
CA LEU A 38 4.67 -20.78 23.96
C LEU A 38 5.48 -20.48 25.23
N THR A 39 6.73 -20.96 25.28
CA THR A 39 7.70 -20.84 26.39
C THR A 39 8.16 -19.40 26.67
N LYS A 40 7.20 -18.52 26.98
CA LYS A 40 7.38 -17.10 27.30
C LYS A 40 6.25 -16.62 28.22
N PRO A 41 6.44 -15.53 28.97
CA PRO A 41 5.32 -14.84 29.59
C PRO A 41 4.31 -14.38 28.52
N ALA A 42 3.02 -14.42 28.84
CA ALA A 42 1.98 -13.98 27.92
C ALA A 42 2.19 -12.52 27.49
N GLY A 43 2.14 -12.24 26.19
CA GLY A 43 2.34 -10.91 25.62
C GLY A 43 3.80 -10.42 25.59
N ALA A 44 4.79 -11.23 26.00
CA ALA A 44 6.18 -10.79 26.08
C ALA A 44 6.81 -10.46 24.72
N LEU A 45 6.25 -10.93 23.60
CA LEU A 45 6.71 -10.56 22.25
C LEU A 45 5.94 -9.38 21.63
N GLY A 46 4.98 -8.81 22.37
CA GLY A 46 4.23 -7.62 21.95
C GLY A 46 3.61 -7.77 20.56
N ARG A 47 3.90 -6.83 19.65
CA ARG A 47 3.33 -6.79 18.30
C ARG A 47 3.72 -7.98 17.42
N LEU A 48 4.78 -8.74 17.73
CA LEU A 48 5.05 -9.96 16.96
C LEU A 48 3.92 -11.01 17.14
N GLU A 49 3.28 -11.06 18.31
CA GLU A 49 2.13 -11.94 18.55
C GLU A 49 0.92 -11.49 17.72
N GLU A 50 0.69 -10.17 17.66
CA GLU A 50 -0.35 -9.55 16.82
C GLU A 50 -0.14 -9.85 15.33
N ILE A 51 1.10 -9.70 14.83
CA ILE A 51 1.44 -9.93 13.42
C ILE A 51 1.25 -11.40 13.06
N ALA A 52 1.67 -12.34 13.92
CA ALA A 52 1.47 -13.77 13.69
C ALA A 52 -0.02 -14.14 13.63
N GLN A 53 -0.83 -13.58 14.54
CA GLN A 53 -2.28 -13.77 14.53
C GLN A 53 -2.93 -13.15 13.27
N TRP A 54 -2.53 -11.93 12.90
CA TRP A 54 -3.01 -11.24 11.71
C TRP A 54 -2.71 -12.03 10.44
N MET A 55 -1.49 -12.52 10.30
CA MET A 55 -1.09 -13.39 9.19
C MET A 55 -1.96 -14.64 9.09
N ALA A 56 -2.17 -15.35 10.21
CA ALA A 56 -3.00 -16.57 10.23
C ALA A 56 -4.46 -16.28 9.85
N THR A 57 -5.01 -15.21 10.42
CA THR A 57 -6.38 -14.75 10.18
C THR A 57 -6.64 -14.43 8.71
N TRP A 58 -5.69 -13.74 8.05
CA TRP A 58 -5.89 -13.27 6.69
C TRP A 58 -5.41 -14.23 5.61
N GLN A 59 -4.51 -15.16 5.93
CA GLN A 59 -4.20 -16.32 5.09
C GLN A 59 -5.27 -17.41 5.18
N GLY A 60 -6.05 -17.46 6.27
CA GLY A 60 -6.96 -18.58 6.53
C GLY A 60 -6.23 -19.88 6.83
N GLN A 61 -5.05 -19.79 7.44
CA GLN A 61 -4.20 -20.94 7.73
C GLN A 61 -3.43 -20.71 9.04
N HIS A 62 -3.32 -21.76 9.86
CA HIS A 62 -2.46 -21.78 11.04
C HIS A 62 -1.60 -23.07 11.06
N PRO A 63 -0.26 -22.96 11.22
CA PRO A 63 0.50 -21.72 11.28
C PRO A 63 0.51 -21.00 9.91
N ALA A 64 0.63 -19.68 9.97
CA ALA A 64 0.81 -18.86 8.78
C ALA A 64 2.21 -19.04 8.18
N GLU A 65 2.36 -18.74 6.89
CA GLU A 65 3.62 -18.92 6.16
C GLU A 65 4.05 -17.67 5.41
N VAL A 66 5.36 -17.42 5.32
CA VAL A 66 5.93 -16.29 4.56
C VAL A 66 7.15 -16.77 3.76
N ARG A 67 6.98 -17.84 3.01
CA ARG A 67 8.03 -18.47 2.18
C ARG A 67 8.20 -17.78 0.84
N ARG A 68 7.11 -17.21 0.30
CA ARG A 68 7.12 -16.49 -0.99
C ARG A 68 6.47 -15.10 -0.84
N PRO A 69 7.13 -14.17 -0.13
CA PRO A 69 6.69 -12.79 -0.15
C PRO A 69 7.01 -12.17 -1.51
N ARG A 70 6.13 -11.29 -1.98
CA ARG A 70 6.33 -10.50 -3.20
C ARG A 70 6.37 -9.02 -2.86
N VAL A 71 7.31 -8.30 -3.44
CA VAL A 71 7.29 -6.84 -3.49
C VAL A 71 6.86 -6.44 -4.90
N ALA A 72 5.73 -5.76 -5.03
CA ALA A 72 5.21 -5.24 -6.29
C ALA A 72 5.34 -3.71 -6.30
N VAL A 73 6.14 -3.19 -7.23
CA VAL A 73 6.33 -1.75 -7.44
C VAL A 73 5.59 -1.35 -8.71
N PHE A 74 4.61 -0.47 -8.58
CA PHE A 74 3.90 0.08 -9.73
C PHE A 74 4.50 1.43 -10.12
N ALA A 75 4.81 1.61 -11.41
CA ALA A 75 5.44 2.81 -11.91
C ALA A 75 4.53 3.57 -12.88
N GLY A 76 4.36 4.87 -12.68
CA GLY A 76 3.50 5.74 -13.49
C GLY A 76 3.89 7.22 -13.35
N ASN A 77 3.66 8.02 -14.40
CA ASN A 77 3.98 9.45 -14.40
C ASN A 77 2.72 10.33 -14.25
N HIS A 78 2.90 11.53 -13.72
CA HIS A 78 1.81 12.47 -13.43
C HIS A 78 1.93 13.79 -14.19
N GLY A 79 0.85 14.25 -14.81
CA GLY A 79 0.83 15.52 -15.54
C GLY A 79 1.14 16.74 -14.67
N VAL A 80 0.72 16.71 -13.40
CA VAL A 80 1.01 17.79 -12.44
C VAL A 80 2.52 18.02 -12.24
N ALA A 81 3.38 17.05 -12.57
CA ALA A 81 4.83 17.20 -12.52
C ALA A 81 5.33 18.41 -13.33
N ALA A 82 4.65 18.75 -14.43
CA ALA A 82 4.97 19.90 -15.28
C ALA A 82 4.89 21.25 -14.52
N ARG A 83 4.21 21.30 -13.37
CA ARG A 83 4.11 22.50 -12.50
C ARG A 83 5.30 22.70 -11.57
N GLY A 84 6.38 21.93 -11.71
CA GLY A 84 7.57 22.07 -10.87
C GLY A 84 7.34 21.67 -9.41
N VAL A 85 6.50 20.64 -9.22
CA VAL A 85 6.15 20.05 -7.91
C VAL A 85 7.12 18.97 -7.44
N SER A 86 8.15 18.68 -8.23
CA SER A 86 9.21 17.71 -7.93
C SER A 86 10.57 18.34 -8.18
N ALA A 87 11.59 17.91 -7.41
CA ALA A 87 12.99 18.25 -7.65
C ALA A 87 13.58 17.56 -8.90
N TYR A 88 12.89 16.56 -9.44
CA TYR A 88 13.36 15.72 -10.55
C TYR A 88 12.39 15.76 -11.74
N PRO A 89 12.90 15.67 -12.98
CA PRO A 89 12.07 15.60 -14.18
C PRO A 89 11.37 14.23 -14.33
N ALA A 90 10.26 14.18 -15.07
CA ALA A 90 9.47 12.96 -15.26
C ALA A 90 10.26 11.77 -15.85
N ALA A 91 11.31 12.03 -16.63
CA ALA A 91 12.20 11.00 -17.17
C ALA A 91 12.90 10.15 -16.09
N VAL A 92 13.00 10.64 -14.84
CA VAL A 92 13.58 9.88 -13.73
C VAL A 92 12.77 8.63 -13.39
N THR A 93 11.46 8.61 -13.65
CA THR A 93 10.63 7.40 -13.45
C THR A 93 11.17 6.22 -14.26
N ALA A 94 11.36 6.40 -15.58
CA ALA A 94 11.91 5.34 -16.43
C ALA A 94 13.36 4.97 -16.06
N GLN A 95 14.16 5.95 -15.64
CA GLN A 95 15.54 5.70 -15.20
C GLN A 95 15.60 4.86 -13.92
N MET A 96 14.69 5.10 -12.97
CA MET A 96 14.60 4.31 -11.75
C MET A 96 14.04 2.91 -12.01
N VAL A 97 13.07 2.78 -12.93
CA VAL A 97 12.62 1.46 -13.39
C VAL A 97 13.78 0.65 -13.97
N GLN A 98 14.61 1.26 -14.82
CA GLN A 98 15.82 0.61 -15.33
C GLN A 98 16.80 0.27 -14.19
N ASN A 99 16.91 1.12 -13.17
CA ASN A 99 17.73 0.86 -11.99
C ASN A 99 17.21 -0.34 -11.17
N PHE A 100 15.89 -0.49 -11.03
CA PHE A 100 15.26 -1.67 -10.40
C PHE A 100 15.59 -2.94 -11.17
N GLN A 101 15.45 -2.91 -12.49
CA GLN A 101 15.77 -4.05 -13.37
C GLN A 101 17.25 -4.44 -13.30
N ASN A 102 18.13 -3.47 -13.09
CA ASN A 102 19.57 -3.68 -12.94
C ASN A 102 20.01 -4.08 -11.52
N GLY A 103 19.09 -4.17 -10.56
CA GLY A 103 19.43 -4.54 -9.17
C GLY A 103 20.00 -3.40 -8.32
N GLY A 104 19.98 -2.16 -8.81
CA GLY A 104 20.75 -1.06 -8.23
C GLY A 104 20.02 -0.20 -7.19
N ALA A 105 18.73 -0.44 -6.92
CA ALA A 105 17.97 0.38 -5.99
C ALA A 105 17.93 -0.18 -4.57
N ALA A 106 17.50 0.64 -3.61
CA ALA A 106 17.37 0.22 -2.21
C ALA A 106 16.38 -0.94 -2.06
N VAL A 107 15.25 -0.91 -2.77
CA VAL A 107 14.26 -2.00 -2.75
C VAL A 107 14.86 -3.34 -3.22
N ASN A 108 15.78 -3.34 -4.20
CA ASN A 108 16.45 -4.57 -4.63
C ASN A 108 17.23 -5.23 -3.49
N GLN A 109 18.02 -4.42 -2.78
CA GLN A 109 18.87 -4.90 -1.67
C GLN A 109 18.00 -5.40 -0.50
N LEU A 110 16.89 -4.71 -0.21
CA LEU A 110 15.96 -5.11 0.84
C LEU A 110 15.20 -6.39 0.48
N CYS A 111 14.79 -6.56 -0.79
CA CYS A 111 14.20 -7.79 -1.29
C CYS A 111 15.16 -8.98 -1.22
N GLU A 112 16.45 -8.77 -1.54
CA GLU A 112 17.48 -9.81 -1.43
C GLU A 112 17.62 -10.29 0.02
N VAL A 113 17.76 -9.38 0.98
CA VAL A 113 17.82 -9.72 2.42
C VAL A 113 16.53 -10.40 2.88
N ALA A 114 15.39 -9.90 2.41
CA ALA A 114 14.09 -10.44 2.77
C ALA A 114 13.73 -11.73 2.03
N ASP A 115 14.56 -12.23 1.12
CA ASP A 115 14.25 -13.35 0.20
C ASP A 115 12.83 -13.20 -0.39
N ALA A 116 12.64 -12.06 -1.08
CA ALA A 116 11.36 -11.63 -1.65
C ALA A 116 11.45 -11.45 -3.17
N ASP A 117 10.40 -11.89 -3.88
CA ASP A 117 10.24 -11.70 -5.33
C ASP A 117 9.92 -10.23 -5.62
N LEU A 118 10.87 -9.48 -6.19
CA LEU A 118 10.64 -8.10 -6.63
C LEU A 118 10.10 -8.09 -8.06
N ARG A 119 8.94 -7.47 -8.25
CA ARG A 119 8.34 -7.24 -9.57
C ARG A 119 7.99 -5.78 -9.78
N VAL A 120 8.40 -5.26 -10.93
CA VAL A 120 8.11 -3.90 -11.36
C VAL A 120 7.05 -3.96 -12.45
N TYR A 121 5.99 -3.17 -12.27
CA TYR A 121 4.83 -3.10 -13.14
C TYR A 121 4.76 -1.67 -13.72
N GLU A 122 5.03 -1.54 -15.01
CA GLU A 122 5.06 -0.26 -15.70
C GLU A 122 3.67 0.06 -16.27
N LEU A 123 3.12 1.24 -15.93
CA LEU A 123 1.85 1.73 -16.46
C LEU A 123 2.09 2.94 -17.36
N ASP A 124 2.37 2.65 -18.64
CA ASP A 124 2.64 3.61 -19.73
C ASP A 124 3.46 4.84 -19.27
N LEU A 125 4.77 4.64 -19.10
CA LEU A 125 5.65 5.68 -18.56
C LEU A 125 5.81 6.88 -19.50
N ASP A 126 5.54 6.69 -20.80
CA ASP A 126 5.65 7.73 -21.82
C ASP A 126 4.41 8.63 -21.86
N THR A 127 3.25 8.10 -21.45
CA THR A 127 1.98 8.84 -21.36
C THR A 127 1.60 9.10 -19.91
N PRO A 128 2.03 10.23 -19.30
CA PRO A 128 1.59 10.59 -17.96
C PRO A 128 0.08 10.78 -17.92
N THR A 129 -0.49 10.69 -16.71
CA THR A 129 -1.86 11.18 -16.47
C THR A 129 -1.97 12.67 -16.80
N ALA A 130 -3.18 13.16 -17.04
CA ALA A 130 -3.43 14.57 -17.27
C ALA A 130 -3.08 15.41 -16.02
N ASP A 131 -2.84 16.71 -16.22
CA ASP A 131 -2.69 17.64 -15.11
C ASP A 131 -4.04 17.84 -14.40
N PHE A 132 -4.15 17.31 -13.18
CA PHE A 132 -5.41 17.33 -12.44
C PHE A 132 -5.89 18.75 -12.08
N THR A 133 -5.06 19.78 -12.26
CA THR A 133 -5.46 21.17 -12.01
C THR A 133 -6.27 21.76 -13.17
N GLU A 134 -6.37 21.06 -14.29
CA GLU A 134 -7.13 21.45 -15.48
C GLU A 134 -8.37 20.56 -15.72
N GLY A 135 -8.56 19.54 -14.88
CA GLY A 135 -9.63 18.55 -14.99
C GLY A 135 -9.21 17.24 -14.33
N PRO A 136 -9.87 16.12 -14.61
CA PRO A 136 -9.49 14.84 -14.01
C PRO A 136 -8.15 14.30 -14.54
N ALA A 137 -7.35 13.67 -13.69
CA ALA A 137 -6.08 13.05 -14.08
C ALA A 137 -6.25 11.94 -15.14
N MET A 138 -7.35 11.19 -15.13
CA MET A 138 -7.61 10.10 -16.08
C MET A 138 -9.11 9.89 -16.37
N GLY A 139 -9.40 9.09 -17.40
CA GLY A 139 -10.76 8.59 -17.66
C GLY A 139 -11.17 7.50 -16.67
N GLU A 140 -12.48 7.21 -16.57
CA GLU A 140 -12.97 6.09 -15.74
C GLU A 140 -12.42 4.75 -16.26
N GLU A 141 -12.46 4.55 -17.58
CA GLU A 141 -11.95 3.34 -18.23
C GLU A 141 -10.47 3.12 -17.93
N ASP A 142 -9.63 4.16 -18.06
CA ASP A 142 -8.20 4.07 -17.77
C ASP A 142 -7.94 3.77 -16.29
N CYS A 143 -8.71 4.38 -15.38
CA CYS A 143 -8.61 4.12 -13.95
C CYS A 143 -8.94 2.65 -13.65
N CYS A 144 -10.04 2.14 -14.19
CA CYS A 144 -10.46 0.75 -14.04
C CYS A 144 -9.45 -0.22 -14.65
N GLN A 145 -8.88 0.12 -15.81
CA GLN A 145 -7.86 -0.69 -16.47
C GLN A 145 -6.57 -0.75 -15.65
N ALA A 146 -6.15 0.37 -15.06
CA ALA A 146 -4.99 0.41 -14.16
C ALA A 146 -5.24 -0.41 -12.89
N MET A 147 -6.44 -0.32 -12.29
CA MET A 147 -6.83 -1.20 -11.17
C MET A 147 -6.77 -2.67 -11.57
N ALA A 148 -7.33 -3.04 -12.72
CA ALA A 148 -7.31 -4.41 -13.22
C ALA A 148 -5.88 -4.92 -13.48
N TYR A 149 -5.00 -4.07 -14.01
CA TYR A 149 -3.59 -4.38 -14.17
C TYR A 149 -2.92 -4.65 -12.81
N GLY A 150 -3.24 -3.83 -11.80
CA GLY A 150 -2.80 -4.03 -10.42
C GLY A 150 -3.20 -5.39 -9.83
N MET A 151 -4.41 -5.87 -10.15
CA MET A 151 -4.88 -7.18 -9.69
C MET A 151 -3.98 -8.34 -10.17
N MET A 152 -3.28 -8.18 -11.29
CA MET A 152 -2.35 -9.19 -11.82
C MET A 152 -1.11 -9.40 -10.95
N ALA A 153 -0.82 -8.52 -9.98
CA ALA A 153 0.30 -8.71 -9.06
C ALA A 153 0.11 -9.88 -8.08
N VAL A 154 -1.13 -10.35 -7.93
CA VAL A 154 -1.52 -11.40 -6.99
C VAL A 154 -1.59 -12.75 -7.71
N GLU A 155 -0.45 -13.44 -7.76
CA GLU A 155 -0.36 -14.77 -8.36
C GLU A 155 -0.57 -15.89 -7.33
N THR A 156 -0.98 -17.06 -7.83
CA THR A 156 -1.10 -18.27 -7.02
C THR A 156 0.18 -18.55 -6.25
N GLY A 157 0.06 -18.60 -4.92
CA GLY A 157 1.16 -18.98 -4.04
C GLY A 157 1.96 -17.82 -3.44
N VAL A 158 1.67 -16.58 -3.81
CA VAL A 158 2.09 -15.40 -3.03
C VAL A 158 1.45 -15.50 -1.65
N GLN A 159 2.25 -15.35 -0.60
CA GLN A 159 1.80 -15.50 0.79
C GLN A 159 1.74 -14.18 1.55
N LEU A 160 2.47 -13.17 1.07
CA LEU A 160 2.50 -11.82 1.60
C LEU A 160 2.81 -10.89 0.43
N LEU A 161 2.04 -9.84 0.26
CA LEU A 161 2.26 -8.84 -0.78
C LEU A 161 2.70 -7.52 -0.14
N ALA A 162 3.87 -7.04 -0.51
CA ALA A 162 4.37 -5.72 -0.16
C ALA A 162 4.20 -4.81 -1.38
N LEU A 163 3.57 -3.66 -1.19
CA LEU A 163 3.22 -2.73 -2.26
C LEU A 163 4.08 -1.47 -2.21
N GLY A 164 4.59 -1.07 -3.37
CA GLY A 164 5.34 0.17 -3.56
C GLY A 164 4.90 0.89 -4.83
N GLU A 165 5.32 2.14 -4.94
CA GLU A 165 5.12 2.96 -6.12
C GLU A 165 6.43 3.61 -6.58
N MET A 166 6.45 4.05 -7.84
CA MET A 166 7.46 4.94 -8.38
C MET A 166 6.78 5.92 -9.36
N GLY A 167 6.86 7.23 -9.10
CA GLY A 167 6.28 8.19 -10.01
C GLY A 167 6.62 9.63 -9.69
N ILE A 168 7.16 10.36 -10.67
CA ILE A 168 7.38 11.80 -10.49
C ILE A 168 6.04 12.53 -10.42
N GLY A 169 5.86 13.31 -9.35
CA GLY A 169 4.64 14.08 -9.07
C GLY A 169 3.64 13.39 -8.14
N ASN A 170 3.82 12.10 -7.85
CA ASN A 170 2.83 11.31 -7.14
C ASN A 170 2.61 11.70 -5.66
N SER A 171 3.59 12.30 -4.99
CA SER A 171 3.39 12.83 -3.63
C SER A 171 2.40 14.01 -3.60
N THR A 172 2.31 14.78 -4.70
CA THR A 172 1.29 15.83 -4.86
C THR A 172 -0.07 15.21 -5.15
N ALA A 173 -0.10 14.18 -6.01
CA ALA A 173 -1.30 13.39 -6.30
C ALA A 173 -1.88 12.73 -5.02
N ALA A 174 -1.02 12.11 -4.21
CA ALA A 174 -1.38 11.52 -2.93
C ALA A 174 -1.94 12.57 -1.96
N ALA A 175 -1.36 13.77 -1.90
CA ALA A 175 -1.86 14.86 -1.08
C ALA A 175 -3.26 15.33 -1.53
N ALA A 176 -3.47 15.54 -2.84
CA ALA A 176 -4.77 15.90 -3.38
C ALA A 176 -5.82 14.81 -3.15
N LEU A 177 -5.43 13.54 -3.33
CA LEU A 177 -6.29 12.40 -3.08
C LEU A 177 -6.71 12.33 -1.60
N CYS A 178 -5.77 12.45 -0.65
CA CYS A 178 -6.09 12.47 0.77
C CYS A 178 -7.01 13.65 1.14
N HIS A 179 -6.74 14.85 0.60
CA HIS A 179 -7.58 16.01 0.81
C HIS A 179 -9.02 15.79 0.30
N ALA A 180 -9.18 15.20 -0.88
CA ALA A 180 -10.50 14.89 -1.43
C ALA A 180 -11.26 13.87 -0.57
N LEU A 181 -10.54 12.85 -0.06
CA LEU A 181 -11.12 11.77 0.73
C LEU A 181 -11.46 12.18 2.17
N PHE A 182 -10.66 13.06 2.79
CA PHE A 182 -10.73 13.32 4.23
C PHE A 182 -10.94 14.80 4.60
N GLY A 183 -10.92 15.72 3.63
CA GLY A 183 -11.04 17.16 3.89
C GLY A 183 -9.78 17.76 4.52
N GLY A 184 -9.94 18.83 5.30
CA GLY A 184 -8.81 19.59 5.87
C GLY A 184 -8.31 20.69 4.93
N GLU A 185 -7.08 21.15 5.14
CA GLU A 185 -6.41 22.12 4.27
C GLU A 185 -5.35 21.42 3.40
N ALA A 186 -5.08 21.94 2.20
CA ALA A 186 -4.10 21.34 1.26
C ALA A 186 -2.71 21.15 1.88
N LYS A 187 -2.28 22.09 2.73
CA LYS A 187 -1.00 22.04 3.43
C LYS A 187 -0.89 20.89 4.44
N ASP A 188 -2.00 20.40 4.99
CA ASP A 188 -2.00 19.32 5.98
C ASP A 188 -1.54 17.99 5.36
N TRP A 189 -1.78 17.84 4.05
CA TRP A 189 -1.46 16.64 3.28
C TRP A 189 -0.17 16.78 2.48
N THR A 190 0.33 18.00 2.29
CA THR A 190 1.40 18.28 1.33
C THR A 190 2.77 18.35 2.00
N GLY A 191 3.63 17.38 1.66
CA GLY A 191 5.03 17.33 2.08
C GLY A 191 6.03 17.78 1.02
N ARG A 192 7.33 17.66 1.34
CA ARG A 192 8.42 17.98 0.43
C ARG A 192 8.72 16.86 -0.57
N GLY A 193 8.20 15.65 -0.37
CA GLY A 193 8.40 14.51 -1.25
C GLY A 193 9.88 14.27 -1.57
N THR A 194 10.26 14.50 -2.83
CA THR A 194 11.63 14.36 -3.35
C THR A 194 12.65 15.34 -2.75
N GLY A 195 12.23 16.23 -1.85
CA GLY A 195 13.10 17.16 -1.13
C GLY A 195 13.06 18.57 -1.69
N VAL A 196 11.90 19.03 -2.19
CA VAL A 196 11.75 20.38 -2.73
C VAL A 196 11.95 21.46 -1.65
N ASP A 197 12.36 22.64 -2.10
CA ASP A 197 12.50 23.85 -1.28
C ASP A 197 11.14 24.45 -0.89
N ASP A 198 11.15 25.59 -0.20
CA ASP A 198 9.93 26.25 0.28
C ASP A 198 9.03 26.73 -0.85
N GLU A 199 9.62 27.21 -1.95
CA GLU A 199 8.86 27.59 -3.13
C GLU A 199 8.23 26.38 -3.81
N GLY A 200 8.94 25.25 -3.87
CA GLY A 200 8.42 23.98 -4.36
C GLY A 200 7.28 23.45 -3.50
N LEU A 201 7.41 23.55 -2.18
CA LEU A 201 6.31 23.20 -1.27
C LEU A 201 5.09 24.09 -1.51
N ALA A 202 5.28 25.41 -1.67
CA ALA A 202 4.19 26.33 -1.99
C ALA A 202 3.52 26.00 -3.33
N ARG A 203 4.30 25.65 -4.37
CA ARG A 203 3.77 25.18 -5.66
C ARG A 203 2.94 23.90 -5.50
N LYS A 204 3.38 22.95 -4.67
CA LYS A 204 2.62 21.72 -4.39
C LYS A 204 1.28 22.03 -3.73
N VAL A 205 1.27 22.87 -2.69
CA VAL A 205 0.04 23.27 -1.99
C VAL A 205 -0.93 23.94 -2.96
N ALA A 206 -0.45 24.91 -3.75
CA ALA A 206 -1.26 25.60 -4.76
C ALA A 206 -1.80 24.64 -5.84
N ALA A 207 -1.01 23.64 -6.25
CA ALA A 207 -1.47 22.62 -7.20
C ALA A 207 -2.59 21.77 -6.59
N VAL A 208 -2.47 21.34 -5.33
CA VAL A 208 -3.53 20.60 -4.63
C VAL A 208 -4.81 21.45 -4.57
N GLU A 209 -4.73 22.72 -4.14
CA GLU A 209 -5.88 23.62 -4.08
C GLU A 209 -6.56 23.81 -5.44
N ALA A 210 -5.76 24.07 -6.50
CA ALA A 210 -6.27 24.22 -7.86
C ALA A 210 -6.92 22.93 -8.37
N GLY A 211 -6.34 21.77 -8.07
CA GLY A 211 -6.90 20.47 -8.39
C GLY A 211 -8.28 20.25 -7.79
N LEU A 212 -8.42 20.54 -6.50
CA LEU A 212 -9.69 20.41 -5.78
C LEU A 212 -10.75 21.37 -6.36
N ALA A 213 -10.36 22.57 -6.77
CA ALA A 213 -11.25 23.52 -7.44
C ALA A 213 -11.67 23.05 -8.85
N ALA A 214 -10.76 22.43 -9.61
CA ALA A 214 -11.03 21.93 -10.96
C ALA A 214 -11.87 20.65 -10.99
N ASN A 215 -11.90 19.88 -9.89
CA ASN A 215 -12.58 18.59 -9.79
C ASN A 215 -13.57 18.55 -8.61
N PRO A 216 -14.63 19.39 -8.60
CA PRO A 216 -15.56 19.46 -7.47
C PRO A 216 -16.30 18.14 -7.19
N GLN A 217 -16.43 17.26 -8.19
CA GLN A 217 -17.06 15.94 -8.09
C GLN A 217 -16.24 14.90 -7.32
N ALA A 218 -14.93 15.14 -7.13
CA ALA A 218 -14.03 14.16 -6.52
C ALA A 218 -14.37 13.80 -5.08
N LYS A 219 -15.09 14.67 -4.35
CA LYS A 219 -15.53 14.41 -2.97
C LYS A 219 -16.75 13.49 -2.88
N ASP A 220 -17.46 13.28 -3.99
CA ASP A 220 -18.76 12.61 -3.98
C ASP A 220 -18.61 11.08 -3.92
N ASP A 221 -17.52 10.54 -4.47
CA ASP A 221 -17.23 9.11 -4.51
C ASP A 221 -15.70 8.86 -4.44
N PRO A 222 -15.21 7.86 -3.69
CA PRO A 222 -13.79 7.61 -3.55
C PRO A 222 -13.10 7.20 -4.87
N PHE A 223 -13.80 6.55 -5.79
CA PHE A 223 -13.23 6.20 -7.11
C PHE A 223 -13.20 7.41 -8.04
N GLU A 224 -14.15 8.35 -7.90
CA GLU A 224 -14.03 9.67 -8.53
C GLU A 224 -12.81 10.44 -7.99
N ALA A 225 -12.54 10.37 -6.68
CA ALA A 225 -11.32 10.97 -6.11
C ALA A 225 -10.05 10.36 -6.74
N LEU A 226 -9.99 9.04 -6.84
CA LEU A 226 -8.88 8.33 -7.48
C LEU A 226 -8.73 8.71 -8.96
N ARG A 227 -9.83 8.80 -9.69
CA ARG A 227 -9.83 9.22 -11.10
C ARG A 227 -9.35 10.66 -11.29
N CYS A 228 -9.75 11.56 -10.40
CA CYS A 228 -9.44 12.97 -10.49
C CYS A 228 -8.00 13.28 -10.07
N PHE A 229 -7.50 12.65 -9.01
CA PHE A 229 -6.23 13.01 -8.38
C PHE A 229 -5.18 11.92 -8.36
N GLY A 230 -5.52 10.69 -8.73
CA GLY A 230 -4.61 9.56 -8.71
C GLY A 230 -3.61 9.54 -9.87
N GLY A 231 -2.78 8.50 -9.84
CA GLY A 231 -1.93 8.07 -10.95
C GLY A 231 -2.30 6.64 -11.34
N TYR A 232 -1.87 6.20 -12.52
CA TYR A 232 -2.08 4.81 -12.93
C TYR A 232 -1.50 3.83 -11.90
N GLU A 233 -0.34 4.14 -11.32
CA GLU A 233 0.28 3.34 -10.28
C GLU A 233 -0.52 3.32 -8.97
N LEU A 234 -1.17 4.44 -8.60
CA LEU A 234 -2.04 4.49 -7.42
C LEU A 234 -3.31 3.67 -7.64
N ALA A 235 -3.89 3.74 -8.84
CA ALA A 235 -5.01 2.89 -9.22
C ALA A 235 -4.63 1.40 -9.21
N ALA A 236 -3.45 1.06 -9.74
CA ALA A 236 -2.93 -0.30 -9.70
C ALA A 236 -2.72 -0.81 -8.27
N ILE A 237 -2.21 0.01 -7.35
CA ILE A 237 -2.11 -0.35 -5.93
C ILE A 237 -3.48 -0.67 -5.34
N ALA A 238 -4.51 0.16 -5.60
CA ALA A 238 -5.86 -0.12 -5.13
C ALA A 238 -6.40 -1.45 -5.69
N GLY A 239 -6.18 -1.72 -6.98
CA GLY A 239 -6.52 -3.00 -7.60
C GLY A 239 -5.79 -4.21 -6.97
N ALA A 240 -4.49 -4.09 -6.73
CA ALA A 240 -3.68 -5.12 -6.10
C ALA A 240 -4.19 -5.47 -4.68
N ILE A 241 -4.61 -4.46 -3.91
CA ILE A 241 -5.18 -4.66 -2.56
C ILE A 241 -6.48 -5.46 -2.63
N LEU A 242 -7.37 -5.16 -3.59
CA LEU A 242 -8.63 -5.89 -3.79
C LEU A 242 -8.37 -7.35 -4.15
N ALA A 243 -7.51 -7.60 -5.14
CA ALA A 243 -7.15 -8.96 -5.53
C ALA A 243 -6.50 -9.73 -4.39
N ALA A 244 -5.62 -9.08 -3.61
CA ALA A 244 -4.97 -9.70 -2.46
C ALA A 244 -5.99 -10.12 -1.40
N ARG A 245 -6.99 -9.28 -1.14
CA ARG A 245 -8.08 -9.62 -0.22
C ARG A 245 -8.88 -10.83 -0.69
N MET A 246 -9.25 -10.87 -1.98
CA MET A 246 -9.97 -12.01 -2.57
C MET A 246 -9.16 -13.30 -2.51
N ALA A 247 -7.84 -13.20 -2.67
CA ALA A 247 -6.91 -14.32 -2.64
C ALA A 247 -6.46 -14.74 -1.23
N ARG A 248 -6.97 -14.10 -0.17
CA ARG A 248 -6.50 -14.29 1.23
C ARG A 248 -4.99 -14.06 1.38
N VAL A 249 -4.48 -13.02 0.73
CA VAL A 249 -3.07 -12.59 0.81
C VAL A 249 -2.99 -11.33 1.67
N PRO A 250 -2.36 -11.38 2.85
CA PRO A 250 -2.07 -10.19 3.64
C PRO A 250 -1.19 -9.19 2.87
N VAL A 251 -1.39 -7.89 3.14
CA VAL A 251 -0.70 -6.81 2.42
C VAL A 251 0.09 -5.91 3.36
N LEU A 252 1.31 -5.56 2.98
CA LEU A 252 2.10 -4.48 3.55
C LEU A 252 2.05 -3.26 2.63
N LEU A 253 1.54 -2.14 3.14
CA LEU A 253 1.55 -0.84 2.46
C LEU A 253 2.85 -0.12 2.83
N ASP A 254 3.58 0.41 1.85
CA ASP A 254 4.88 1.05 2.10
C ASP A 254 4.77 2.36 2.90
N GLY A 255 4.82 3.50 2.20
CA GLY A 255 4.78 4.83 2.79
C GLY A 255 3.53 5.60 2.40
N TYR A 256 3.69 6.92 2.29
CA TYR A 256 2.56 7.85 2.16
C TYR A 256 1.72 7.64 0.90
N ALA A 257 2.32 7.63 -0.29
CA ALA A 257 1.58 7.52 -1.55
C ALA A 257 0.88 6.16 -1.69
N CYS A 258 1.56 5.06 -1.33
CA CYS A 258 0.96 3.73 -1.28
C CYS A 258 -0.24 3.67 -0.32
N THR A 259 -0.14 4.31 0.85
CA THR A 259 -1.24 4.35 1.82
C THR A 259 -2.39 5.25 1.35
N ALA A 260 -2.09 6.34 0.63
CA ALA A 260 -3.10 7.21 0.02
C ALA A 260 -3.92 6.47 -1.05
N ALA A 261 -3.26 5.66 -1.89
CA ALA A 261 -3.93 4.77 -2.83
C ALA A 261 -4.86 3.77 -2.13
N ALA A 262 -4.38 3.14 -1.04
CA ALA A 262 -5.18 2.21 -0.24
C ALA A 262 -6.40 2.88 0.41
N ALA A 263 -6.28 4.15 0.80
CA ALA A 263 -7.32 4.89 1.50
C ALA A 263 -8.60 5.09 0.67
N VAL A 264 -8.50 5.03 -0.67
CA VAL A 264 -9.65 5.00 -1.59
C VAL A 264 -10.58 3.84 -1.21
N LEU A 265 -10.02 2.66 -1.01
CA LEU A 265 -10.80 1.47 -0.65
C LEU A 265 -11.38 1.58 0.77
N PHE A 266 -10.62 2.15 1.71
CA PHE A 266 -11.11 2.40 3.07
C PHE A 266 -12.32 3.34 3.09
N LYS A 267 -12.33 4.35 2.21
CA LYS A 267 -13.46 5.27 2.06
C LYS A 267 -14.65 4.60 1.38
N ALA A 268 -14.43 3.60 0.54
CA ALA A 268 -15.50 2.78 -0.05
C ALA A 268 -16.09 1.79 0.98
N ASP A 269 -15.27 1.10 1.76
CA ASP A 269 -15.66 0.27 2.91
C ASP A 269 -14.56 0.29 3.97
N ARG A 270 -14.92 0.63 5.22
CA ARG A 270 -13.96 0.75 6.34
C ARG A 270 -13.20 -0.54 6.64
N ARG A 271 -13.70 -1.70 6.21
CA ARG A 271 -13.10 -3.03 6.40
C ARG A 271 -12.18 -3.45 5.25
N ALA A 272 -12.17 -2.69 4.16
CA ALA A 272 -11.44 -3.04 2.94
C ALA A 272 -9.94 -3.21 3.17
N LEU A 273 -9.40 -2.55 4.19
CA LEU A 273 -7.97 -2.61 4.55
C LEU A 273 -7.68 -3.49 5.77
N ASP A 274 -8.61 -4.30 6.27
CA ASP A 274 -8.36 -5.11 7.48
C ASP A 274 -7.21 -6.14 7.28
N HIS A 275 -7.03 -6.61 6.04
CA HIS A 275 -5.91 -7.49 5.64
C HIS A 275 -4.64 -6.72 5.27
N CYS A 276 -4.60 -5.40 5.51
CA CYS A 276 -3.43 -4.56 5.26
C CYS A 276 -2.82 -4.07 6.57
N MET A 277 -1.48 -4.09 6.66
CA MET A 277 -0.69 -3.36 7.65
C MET A 277 0.12 -2.27 6.94
N VAL A 278 0.37 -1.16 7.63
CA VAL A 278 1.28 -0.12 7.13
C VAL A 278 2.69 -0.47 7.59
N ALA A 279 3.63 -0.54 6.67
CA ALA A 279 4.99 -1.00 6.92
C ALA A 279 5.79 0.03 7.70
N HIS A 280 5.77 1.30 7.31
CA HIS A 280 6.54 2.33 8.00
C HIS A 280 5.82 3.68 8.06
N ARG A 281 6.12 4.46 9.11
CA ARG A 281 5.78 5.88 9.18
C ARG A 281 6.70 6.65 8.22
N SER A 282 6.18 7.06 7.07
CA SER A 282 6.81 8.08 6.24
C SER A 282 6.92 9.42 6.98
N VAL A 283 7.99 10.18 6.75
CA VAL A 283 8.13 11.56 7.27
C VAL A 283 7.34 12.61 6.48
N GLU A 284 6.62 12.20 5.43
CA GLU A 284 5.67 13.09 4.77
C GLU A 284 4.56 13.49 5.78
N PRO A 285 4.29 14.80 5.98
CA PRO A 285 3.42 15.29 7.04
C PRO A 285 1.99 14.75 6.94
N GLY A 286 1.49 14.58 5.71
CA GLY A 286 0.16 14.02 5.47
C GLY A 286 0.01 12.56 5.90
N HIS A 287 1.10 11.83 6.13
CA HIS A 287 1.00 10.41 6.46
C HIS A 287 0.48 10.18 7.87
N ASP A 288 0.86 11.00 8.85
CA ASP A 288 0.36 10.88 10.21
C ASP A 288 -1.15 11.15 10.30
N HIS A 289 -1.61 12.18 9.58
CA HIS A 289 -3.04 12.46 9.43
C HIS A 289 -3.78 11.30 8.75
N LEU A 290 -3.18 10.71 7.72
CA LEU A 290 -3.76 9.59 7.00
C LEU A 290 -3.86 8.34 7.89
N LEU A 291 -2.79 8.00 8.60
CA LEU A 291 -2.74 6.86 9.52
C LEU A 291 -3.81 6.97 10.60
N ALA A 292 -3.98 8.17 11.17
CA ALA A 292 -5.04 8.47 12.13
C ALA A 292 -6.45 8.32 11.51
N ALA A 293 -6.65 8.82 10.29
CA ALA A 293 -7.94 8.76 9.59
C ALA A 293 -8.38 7.32 9.27
N ILE A 294 -7.44 6.45 8.93
CA ILE A 294 -7.70 5.03 8.62
C ILE A 294 -7.54 4.10 9.83
N GLY A 295 -7.13 4.62 10.99
CA GLY A 295 -6.96 3.85 12.22
C GLY A 295 -5.87 2.78 12.14
N LYS A 296 -4.73 3.08 11.52
CA LYS A 296 -3.60 2.14 11.39
C LYS A 296 -2.34 2.64 12.08
N GLU A 297 -1.65 1.72 12.75
CA GLU A 297 -0.35 1.96 13.36
C GLU A 297 0.76 1.28 12.52
N PRO A 298 1.75 2.03 12.04
CA PRO A 298 2.81 1.48 11.20
C PRO A 298 3.72 0.51 11.99
N LEU A 299 4.34 -0.47 11.31
CA LEU A 299 5.25 -1.42 11.94
C LEU A 299 6.61 -0.81 12.31
N LEU A 300 7.07 0.16 11.52
CA LEU A 300 8.39 0.78 11.63
C LEU A 300 8.28 2.31 11.69
N ASP A 301 9.16 2.96 12.45
CA ASP A 301 9.33 4.41 12.45
C ASP A 301 10.83 4.73 12.36
N LEU A 302 11.30 4.84 11.11
CA LEU A 302 12.74 4.95 10.77
C LEU A 302 13.08 6.26 10.06
N GLY A 303 12.14 7.21 10.01
CA GLY A 303 12.35 8.47 9.30
C GLY A 303 12.47 8.33 7.77
N MET A 304 11.94 7.25 7.19
CA MET A 304 12.03 6.95 5.75
C MET A 304 11.03 7.78 4.93
N ARG A 305 11.37 8.06 3.66
CA ARG A 305 10.50 8.73 2.67
C ARG A 305 10.90 8.45 1.22
N LEU A 306 11.58 7.32 0.98
CA LEU A 306 12.04 6.98 -0.37
C LEU A 306 10.86 6.57 -1.27
N GLY A 307 9.92 5.79 -0.74
CA GLY A 307 8.91 5.10 -1.54
C GLY A 307 9.48 3.80 -2.10
N GLU A 308 9.12 3.46 -3.34
CA GLU A 308 9.63 2.29 -4.08
C GLU A 308 9.29 0.93 -3.46
N GLY A 309 8.46 0.89 -2.40
CA GLY A 309 8.21 -0.34 -1.65
C GLY A 309 9.31 -0.68 -0.65
N SER A 310 10.25 0.24 -0.40
CA SER A 310 11.43 -0.01 0.43
C SER A 310 11.10 -0.31 1.89
N GLY A 311 10.21 0.46 2.52
CA GLY A 311 9.73 0.19 3.88
C GLY A 311 8.89 -1.09 3.96
N ALA A 312 8.05 -1.35 2.95
CA ALA A 312 7.31 -2.61 2.85
C ALA A 312 8.25 -3.83 2.72
N ALA A 313 9.27 -3.74 1.88
CA ALA A 313 10.29 -4.79 1.74
C ALA A 313 11.05 -5.03 3.05
N LEU A 314 11.42 -3.96 3.76
CA LEU A 314 12.06 -4.06 5.07
C LEU A 314 11.14 -4.73 6.12
N ALA A 315 9.85 -4.36 6.14
CA ALA A 315 8.87 -4.91 7.07
C ALA A 315 8.58 -6.41 6.86
N ILE A 316 8.85 -6.98 5.68
CA ILE A 316 8.76 -8.44 5.45
C ILE A 316 9.60 -9.20 6.49
N ASN A 317 10.79 -8.70 6.85
CA ASN A 317 11.65 -9.36 7.84
C ASN A 317 11.01 -9.41 9.23
N ILE A 318 10.25 -8.38 9.60
CA ILE A 318 9.50 -8.35 10.86
C ILE A 318 8.37 -9.40 10.82
N VAL A 319 7.64 -9.47 9.71
CA VAL A 319 6.55 -10.45 9.53
C VAL A 319 7.09 -11.89 9.51
N LYS A 320 8.18 -12.15 8.79
CA LYS A 320 8.89 -13.45 8.80
C LYS A 320 9.30 -13.84 10.22
N SER A 321 9.86 -12.90 10.97
CA SER A 321 10.29 -13.13 12.36
C SER A 321 9.10 -13.46 13.27
N ALA A 322 7.99 -12.73 13.15
CA ALA A 322 6.76 -13.00 13.90
C ALA A 322 6.23 -14.43 13.63
N CYS A 323 6.10 -14.82 12.36
CA CYS A 323 5.65 -16.16 11.99
C CYS A 323 6.64 -17.25 12.44
N ALA A 324 7.96 -17.00 12.34
CA ALA A 324 8.98 -17.95 12.75
C ALA A 324 8.99 -18.18 14.27
N CYS A 325 8.87 -17.12 15.09
CA CYS A 325 8.72 -17.24 16.53
C CYS A 325 7.47 -18.05 16.88
N HIS A 326 6.33 -17.69 16.28
CA HIS A 326 5.06 -18.35 16.51
C HIS A 326 5.09 -19.86 16.19
N ALA A 327 5.61 -20.22 15.02
CA ALA A 327 5.65 -21.61 14.55
C ALA A 327 6.76 -22.42 15.22
N GLY A 328 7.93 -21.82 15.47
CA GLY A 328 9.15 -22.52 15.87
C GLY A 328 9.40 -22.62 17.37
N MET A 329 8.81 -21.74 18.20
CA MET A 329 8.98 -21.83 19.64
C MET A 329 8.31 -23.09 20.23
N ALA A 330 8.97 -23.70 21.20
CA ALA A 330 8.41 -24.78 22.00
C ALA A 330 7.29 -24.26 22.91
N THR A 331 6.29 -25.10 23.18
CA THR A 331 5.34 -24.82 24.27
C THR A 331 5.96 -25.14 25.64
N PHE A 332 5.37 -24.62 26.73
CA PHE A 332 5.76 -25.02 28.10
C PHE A 332 5.73 -26.54 28.30
N ALA A 333 4.76 -27.21 27.67
CA ALA A 333 4.63 -28.66 27.72
C ALA A 333 5.79 -29.37 26.99
N ASP A 334 6.12 -28.93 25.77
CA ASP A 334 7.21 -29.52 24.98
C ASP A 334 8.57 -29.36 25.66
N ALA A 335 8.79 -28.20 26.29
CA ALA A 335 10.06 -27.85 26.93
C ALA A 335 10.21 -28.39 28.36
N GLY A 336 9.16 -28.99 28.93
CA GLY A 336 9.16 -29.44 30.33
C GLY A 336 9.35 -28.31 31.36
N VAL A 337 9.02 -27.08 30.98
CA VAL A 337 9.19 -25.91 31.85
C VAL A 337 7.99 -25.80 32.79
N SER A 338 8.26 -25.73 34.09
CA SER A 338 7.21 -25.60 35.10
C SER A 338 6.40 -24.32 34.87
N THR A 339 5.09 -24.47 34.73
CA THR A 339 4.16 -23.34 34.80
C THR A 339 3.99 -22.92 36.25
N ARG A 340 3.64 -21.64 36.52
CA ARG A 340 3.18 -21.29 37.86
C ARG A 340 1.98 -22.18 38.17
N GLY A 341 2.08 -22.97 39.25
CA GLY A 341 0.93 -23.71 39.78
C GLY A 341 -0.23 -22.74 40.00
N VAL A 342 -1.43 -23.19 39.62
CA VAL A 342 -2.69 -22.48 39.85
C VAL A 342 -2.83 -22.10 41.32
#